data_AF-A0A818SZM1-F1
#
_entry.id   AF-A0A818SZM1-F1
#
_cell.length_a   1.000
_cell.length_b   1.000
_cell.length_c   1.000
_cell.angle_alpha   90.00
_cell.angle_beta   90.00
_cell.angle_gamma   90.00
#
_symmetry.space_group_name_H-M   'P 1'
#
loop_
_entity.id
_entity.type
_entity.pdbx_description
1 polymer ?
#
loop_
_entity_poly.entity_id
_entity_poly.type
_entity_poly.pdbx_seq_one_letter_code
_entity_poly.pdbx_strand_id
1 'polypeptide(L)'
;MIIKIEAHEDISINIGTANTIRHVKEKILHSMGIPLHQQLLVFAGVELEDGQTLSHYDINNTSTVHLIRMYFGLNNTNDISEATVNIEDGGTIKLQIEPFNTIREIKEKIQDHEGIPVEQQFLAIGGVEVDDDQTISYYNVGNDSSIHLIRMGYDTGTVVHFSADSSAEINVSFEPKPLSDFYMACRDNNVATLRRLLQTLPVEEMNKLEPNGSTGLHVACFRGHQEIVKLLLEKGVSRSIVNRYRCLPYDEAASNDIKQLFERIPDDSRYVANSGRLEWLLVAANTKAMAARNIEAIKKYGTPQFEHYAKQIIDNYIKPHFRQVEKYEELLGFFNMAVTEKDPRYLIKAYTAETGFYTKLNVDLASETAVGKVERQIYLGILTFNPCFDKFRFSGEVYRGMRLTEDDLKEYGVNKKVMTKSFLSGTVDKNQTDYFLGKFKRKNIHGSEVKMGVICTYIILDKQCSLDLTHISEYPSEKEVLIFPYTVFTVTQIQSIAQNDGNATKHITLTQS
;
A
#
# COMPACT_ATOMS: atom_id res chain seq x y z
N MET A 1 22.00 36.63 10.55
CA MET A 1 23.21 36.38 9.75
C MET A 1 22.92 36.94 8.37
N ILE A 2 23.86 37.65 7.75
CA ILE A 2 23.66 38.23 6.41
C ILE A 2 24.32 37.30 5.39
N ILE A 3 23.63 36.98 4.30
CA ILE A 3 24.19 36.23 3.19
C ILE A 3 24.49 37.19 2.05
N LYS A 4 25.77 37.23 1.66
CA LYS A 4 26.25 38.01 0.53
C LYS A 4 26.39 37.13 -0.70
N ILE A 5 25.86 37.61 -1.81
CA ILE A 5 25.89 36.92 -3.10
C ILE A 5 26.60 37.84 -4.07
N GLU A 6 27.68 37.39 -4.69
CA GLU A 6 28.37 38.22 -5.67
C GLU A 6 27.44 38.43 -6.88
N ALA A 7 27.18 39.71 -7.19
CA ALA A 7 26.28 40.25 -8.24
C ALA A 7 24.80 40.55 -7.88
N HIS A 8 24.34 40.40 -6.62
CA HIS A 8 22.97 40.78 -6.20
C HIS A 8 22.92 41.48 -4.81
N GLU A 9 21.74 42.00 -4.42
CA GLU A 9 21.51 42.62 -3.11
C GLU A 9 21.67 41.62 -1.94
N ASP A 10 22.26 42.07 -0.84
CA ASP A 10 22.46 41.27 0.38
C ASP A 10 21.12 40.83 0.99
N ILE A 11 21.03 39.57 1.44
CA ILE A 11 19.81 39.03 2.06
C ILE A 11 20.05 38.69 3.53
N SER A 12 19.12 39.11 4.40
CA SER A 12 19.16 38.80 5.83
C SER A 12 18.34 37.54 6.13
N ILE A 13 19.00 36.49 6.61
CA ILE A 13 18.33 35.24 7.01
C ILE A 13 18.33 35.12 8.53
N ASN A 14 17.14 34.98 9.11
CA ASN A 14 16.96 34.71 10.53
C ASN A 14 17.05 33.21 10.80
N ILE A 15 18.19 32.74 11.29
CA ILE A 15 18.46 31.33 11.61
C ILE A 15 19.33 31.24 12.85
N GLY A 16 19.07 30.27 13.73
CA GLY A 16 19.82 30.08 14.98
C GLY A 16 21.16 29.38 14.74
N THR A 17 22.17 29.70 15.56
CA THR A 17 23.56 29.19 15.40
C THR A 17 23.72 27.68 15.59
N ALA A 18 22.74 27.00 16.20
CA ALA A 18 22.73 25.55 16.35
C ALA A 18 22.26 24.79 15.08
N ASN A 19 21.76 25.50 14.06
CA ASN A 19 21.33 24.87 12.81
C ASN A 19 22.53 24.42 11.98
N THR A 20 22.33 23.32 11.24
CA THR A 20 23.34 22.79 10.31
C THR A 20 23.43 23.63 9.04
N ILE A 21 24.57 23.55 8.36
CA ILE A 21 24.78 24.22 7.06
C ILE A 21 23.77 23.70 6.02
N ARG A 22 23.37 22.42 6.08
CA ARG A 22 22.27 21.89 5.25
C ARG A 22 20.97 22.69 5.41
N HIS A 23 20.55 22.96 6.65
CA HIS A 23 19.34 23.75 6.91
C HIS A 23 19.47 25.21 6.44
N VAL A 24 20.67 25.78 6.50
CA VAL A 24 20.93 27.11 5.93
C VAL A 24 20.74 27.08 4.41
N LYS A 25 21.27 26.06 3.74
CA LYS A 25 21.12 25.89 2.29
C LYS A 25 19.67 25.65 1.87
N GLU A 26 18.91 24.87 2.63
CA GLU A 26 17.47 24.67 2.40
C GLU A 26 16.69 25.98 2.53
N LYS A 27 17.05 26.83 3.51
CA LYS A 27 16.42 28.12 3.68
C LYS A 27 16.71 29.09 2.54
N ILE A 28 17.91 29.04 1.98
CA ILE A 28 18.28 29.79 0.77
C ILE A 28 17.49 29.26 -0.43
N LEU A 29 17.34 27.93 -0.58
CA LEU A 29 16.50 27.32 -1.62
C LEU A 29 15.05 27.83 -1.51
N HIS A 30 14.46 27.81 -0.32
CA HIS A 30 13.09 28.30 -0.15
C HIS A 30 12.93 29.81 -0.38
N SER A 31 13.94 30.62 -0.02
CA SER A 31 13.85 32.08 -0.12
C SER A 31 14.22 32.62 -1.49
N MET A 32 15.07 31.91 -2.23
CA MET A 32 15.70 32.41 -3.46
C MET A 32 15.61 31.43 -4.64
N GLY A 33 15.10 30.22 -4.44
CA GLY A 33 15.01 29.20 -5.48
C GLY A 33 16.35 28.57 -5.88
N ILE A 34 17.47 28.87 -5.21
CA ILE A 34 18.79 28.34 -5.60
C ILE A 34 18.92 26.88 -5.11
N PRO A 35 19.10 25.87 -5.97
CA PRO A 35 19.20 24.46 -5.58
C PRO A 35 20.40 24.16 -4.69
N LEU A 36 20.26 23.24 -3.72
CA LEU A 36 21.29 22.90 -2.72
C LEU A 36 22.66 22.58 -3.32
N HIS A 37 22.69 21.85 -4.44
CA HIS A 37 23.93 21.46 -5.12
C HIS A 37 24.62 22.62 -5.87
N GLN A 38 23.90 23.73 -6.10
CA GLN A 38 24.45 24.96 -6.66
C GLN A 38 24.93 25.92 -5.57
N GLN A 39 24.68 25.62 -4.29
CA GLN A 39 25.04 26.51 -3.20
C GLN A 39 26.38 26.11 -2.58
N LEU A 40 27.40 26.91 -2.86
CA LEU A 40 28.68 26.87 -2.16
C LEU A 40 28.71 27.99 -1.12
N LEU A 41 28.56 27.63 0.16
CA LEU A 41 28.64 28.59 1.25
C LEU A 41 30.08 28.66 1.77
N VAL A 42 30.61 29.88 1.87
CA VAL A 42 31.98 30.16 2.30
C VAL A 42 31.98 31.19 3.42
N PHE A 43 32.70 30.92 4.50
CA PHE A 43 32.93 31.86 5.60
C PHE A 43 34.42 31.88 5.96
N ALA A 44 34.99 33.08 6.10
CA ALA A 44 36.42 33.29 6.37
C ALA A 44 37.36 32.51 5.42
N GLY A 45 36.95 32.31 4.17
CA GLY A 45 37.71 31.57 3.15
C GLY A 45 37.61 30.05 3.24
N VAL A 46 36.75 29.51 4.13
CA VAL A 46 36.52 28.08 4.31
C VAL A 46 35.13 27.71 3.77
N GLU A 47 35.07 26.65 2.96
CA GLU A 47 33.80 26.05 2.53
C GLU A 47 33.09 25.40 3.71
N LEU A 48 31.78 25.64 3.82
CA LEU A 48 30.94 25.15 4.89
C LEU A 48 30.32 23.80 4.53
N GLU A 49 30.55 22.80 5.37
CA GLU A 49 30.10 21.43 5.16
C GLU A 49 28.69 21.20 5.72
N ASP A 50 27.83 20.55 4.93
CA ASP A 50 26.40 20.35 5.22
C ASP A 50 26.09 19.77 6.61
N GLY A 51 26.95 18.89 7.12
CA GLY A 51 26.77 18.21 8.40
C GLY A 51 27.17 19.02 9.64
N GLN A 52 27.90 20.12 9.47
CA GLN A 52 28.36 20.96 10.58
C GLN A 52 27.34 22.04 10.94
N THR A 53 27.43 22.61 12.14
CA THR A 53 26.55 23.72 12.58
C THR A 53 27.17 25.08 12.29
N LEU A 54 26.37 26.15 12.26
CA LEU A 54 26.89 27.52 12.16
C LEU A 54 27.86 27.83 13.32
N SER A 55 27.55 27.39 14.54
CA SER A 55 28.42 27.56 15.70
C SER A 55 29.75 26.80 15.60
N HIS A 56 29.82 25.72 14.82
CA HIS A 56 31.07 24.99 14.59
C HIS A 56 32.12 25.87 13.87
N TYR A 57 31.66 26.83 13.06
CA TYR A 57 32.50 27.77 12.33
C TYR A 57 32.56 29.16 12.98
N ASP A 58 32.13 29.29 14.24
CA ASP A 58 32.01 30.57 14.96
C ASP A 58 31.13 31.63 14.27
N ILE A 59 30.16 31.18 13.47
CA ILE A 59 29.22 32.06 12.75
C ILE A 59 28.08 32.44 13.68
N ASN A 60 27.84 33.75 13.83
CA ASN A 60 26.78 34.31 14.67
C ASN A 60 25.80 35.18 13.86
N ASN A 61 24.80 35.75 14.53
CA ASN A 61 23.71 36.46 13.87
C ASN A 61 24.14 37.77 13.17
N THR A 62 25.33 38.29 13.47
CA THR A 62 25.93 39.46 12.83
C THR A 62 26.98 39.11 11.78
N SER A 63 27.35 37.84 11.66
CA SER A 63 28.31 37.36 10.68
C SER A 63 27.74 37.43 9.26
N THR A 64 28.65 37.61 8.30
CA THR A 64 28.36 37.60 6.87
C THR A 64 28.94 36.34 6.22
N VAL A 65 28.09 35.54 5.60
CA VAL A 65 28.46 34.32 4.86
C VAL A 65 28.33 34.58 3.37
N HIS A 66 29.33 34.18 2.59
CA HIS A 66 29.32 34.34 1.14
C HIS A 66 28.70 33.11 0.49
N LEU A 67 27.72 33.31 -0.39
CA LEU A 67 27.16 32.27 -1.25
C LEU A 67 27.74 32.43 -2.66
N ILE A 68 28.46 31.41 -3.10
CA ILE A 68 28.93 31.24 -4.47
C ILE A 68 27.98 30.28 -5.17
N ARG A 69 27.44 30.68 -6.32
CA ARG A 69 26.57 29.82 -7.12
C ARG A 69 27.41 28.99 -8.09
N MET A 70 27.39 27.67 -7.90
CA MET A 70 28.13 26.72 -8.73
C MET A 70 27.31 26.31 -9.95
N TYR A 71 27.85 26.53 -11.14
CA TYR A 71 27.28 26.07 -12.41
C TYR A 71 28.16 24.94 -12.96
N PHE A 72 27.77 23.68 -12.75
CA PHE A 72 28.47 22.54 -13.33
C PHE A 72 27.92 22.24 -14.74
N GLY A 73 28.83 22.14 -15.71
CA GLY A 73 28.50 22.11 -17.14
C GLY A 73 28.03 20.76 -17.68
N LEU A 74 26.89 20.80 -18.39
CA LEU A 74 26.61 20.06 -19.61
C LEU A 74 26.00 21.07 -20.60
N ASN A 75 26.35 20.94 -21.88
CA ASN A 75 26.22 22.00 -22.89
C ASN A 75 24.75 22.38 -23.22
N ASN A 76 24.51 23.70 -23.28
CA ASN A 76 23.39 24.42 -23.91
C ASN A 76 21.92 24.13 -23.50
N THR A 77 21.65 23.34 -22.46
CA THR A 77 20.29 23.19 -21.87
C THR A 77 20.11 23.93 -20.54
N ASN A 78 21.16 24.59 -20.06
CA ASN A 78 21.22 25.23 -18.73
C ASN A 78 20.49 26.59 -18.63
N ASP A 79 19.97 27.14 -19.74
CA ASP A 79 19.24 28.41 -19.76
C ASP A 79 17.74 28.24 -20.01
N ILE A 80 17.21 27.01 -19.89
CA ILE A 80 15.76 26.83 -19.95
C ILE A 80 15.12 27.43 -18.70
N SER A 81 14.43 28.54 -18.91
CA SER A 81 13.60 29.21 -17.89
C SER A 81 12.12 29.13 -18.25
N GLU A 82 11.81 28.89 -19.52
CA GLU A 82 10.47 28.75 -20.05
C GLU A 82 10.42 27.60 -21.06
N ALA A 83 9.39 26.75 -20.97
CA ALA A 83 9.07 25.76 -22.00
C ALA A 83 7.71 26.04 -22.61
N THR A 84 7.63 25.81 -23.93
CA THR A 84 6.35 25.83 -24.65
C THR A 84 5.77 24.42 -24.66
N VAL A 85 4.57 24.28 -24.12
CA VAL A 85 3.79 23.04 -24.17
C VAL A 85 2.69 23.17 -25.22
N ASN A 86 2.73 22.32 -26.23
CA ASN A 86 1.75 22.24 -27.30
C ASN A 86 0.61 21.31 -26.88
N ILE A 87 -0.63 21.79 -26.97
CA ILE A 87 -1.86 21.04 -26.65
C ILE A 87 -2.44 20.50 -27.97
N GLU A 88 -3.06 19.31 -27.92
CA GLU A 88 -3.65 18.59 -29.07
C GLU A 88 -4.57 19.43 -29.98
N ASP A 89 -5.31 20.40 -29.42
CA ASP A 89 -6.24 21.26 -30.16
C ASP A 89 -5.56 22.42 -30.92
N GLY A 90 -4.22 22.44 -30.97
CA GLY A 90 -3.41 23.48 -31.60
C GLY A 90 -3.12 24.69 -30.70
N GLY A 91 -3.45 24.59 -29.41
CA GLY A 91 -3.11 25.59 -28.39
C GLY A 91 -1.67 25.46 -27.90
N THR A 92 -1.10 26.53 -27.35
CA THR A 92 0.20 26.50 -26.68
C THR A 92 0.13 27.19 -25.33
N ILE A 93 0.83 26.62 -24.33
CA ILE A 93 0.99 27.21 -23.00
C ILE A 93 2.48 27.40 -22.71
N LYS A 94 2.81 28.46 -21.98
CA LYS A 94 4.17 28.78 -21.56
C LYS A 94 4.32 28.53 -20.08
N LEU A 95 5.26 27.66 -19.71
CA LEU A 95 5.51 27.30 -18.32
C LEU A 95 6.91 27.70 -17.91
N GLN A 96 7.02 28.32 -16.74
CA GLN A 96 8.30 28.55 -16.10
C GLN A 96 8.83 27.22 -15.55
N ILE A 97 9.95 26.75 -16.09
CA ILE A 97 10.56 25.48 -15.72
C ILE A 97 12.06 25.65 -15.51
N GLU A 98 12.61 24.79 -14.66
CA GLU A 98 14.05 24.73 -14.38
C GLU A 98 14.62 23.41 -14.94
N PRO A 99 15.90 23.35 -15.34
CA PRO A 99 16.52 22.15 -15.92
C PRO A 99 16.37 20.88 -15.07
N PHE A 100 16.24 21.01 -13.75
CA PHE A 100 16.12 19.89 -12.82
C PHE A 100 14.69 19.61 -12.37
N ASN A 101 13.69 20.33 -12.87
CA ASN A 101 12.30 19.96 -12.60
C ASN A 101 12.04 18.55 -13.10
N THR A 102 11.37 17.75 -12.28
CA THR A 102 10.91 16.43 -12.70
C THR A 102 9.73 16.58 -13.67
N ILE A 103 9.50 15.56 -14.49
CA ILE A 103 8.32 15.52 -15.36
C ILE A 103 7.03 15.58 -14.53
N ARG A 104 7.01 14.97 -13.33
CA ARG A 104 5.89 15.09 -12.39
C ARG A 104 5.59 16.53 -12.01
N GLU A 105 6.62 17.30 -11.62
CA GLU A 105 6.48 18.73 -11.25
C GLU A 105 5.98 19.57 -12.43
N ILE A 106 6.39 19.23 -13.66
CA ILE A 106 5.91 19.91 -14.87
C ILE A 106 4.44 19.59 -15.12
N LYS A 107 4.01 18.34 -14.94
CA LYS A 107 2.59 17.97 -15.02
C LYS A 107 1.74 18.67 -13.97
N GLU A 108 2.26 18.84 -12.75
CA GLU A 108 1.57 19.59 -11.69
C GLU A 108 1.39 21.07 -12.10
N LYS A 109 2.41 21.70 -12.68
CA LYS A 109 2.31 23.06 -13.24
C LYS A 109 1.27 23.16 -14.36
N ILE A 110 1.20 22.18 -15.25
CA ILE A 110 0.16 22.11 -16.29
C ILE A 110 -1.23 21.96 -15.66
N GLN A 111 -1.36 21.16 -14.60
CA GLN A 111 -2.63 20.99 -13.88
C GLN A 111 -3.08 22.33 -13.27
N ASP A 112 -2.18 23.05 -12.64
CA ASP A 112 -2.48 24.35 -12.03
C ASP A 112 -2.89 25.40 -13.09
N HIS A 113 -2.33 25.31 -14.30
CA HIS A 113 -2.63 26.24 -15.39
C HIS A 113 -3.92 25.89 -16.16
N GLU A 114 -4.08 24.63 -16.57
CA GLU A 114 -5.15 24.17 -17.48
C GLU A 114 -6.28 23.41 -16.77
N GLY A 115 -6.12 23.08 -15.50
CA GLY A 115 -7.09 22.27 -14.74
C GLY A 115 -7.18 20.80 -15.19
N ILE A 116 -6.22 20.33 -15.99
CA ILE A 116 -6.13 18.93 -16.43
C ILE A 116 -5.43 18.15 -15.32
N PRO A 117 -6.09 17.17 -14.65
CA PRO A 117 -5.44 16.37 -13.62
C PRO A 117 -4.14 15.75 -14.13
N VAL A 118 -3.06 15.75 -13.33
CA VAL A 118 -1.74 15.20 -13.67
C VAL A 118 -1.85 13.81 -14.33
N GLU A 119 -2.75 12.98 -13.83
CA GLU A 119 -2.97 11.61 -14.30
C GLU A 119 -3.67 11.51 -15.67
N GLN A 120 -4.27 12.60 -16.15
CA GLN A 120 -4.82 12.73 -17.51
C GLN A 120 -3.79 13.31 -18.51
N GLN A 121 -2.63 13.75 -18.02
CA GLN A 121 -1.60 14.37 -18.83
C GLN A 121 -0.57 13.35 -19.29
N PHE A 122 -0.38 13.28 -20.60
CA PHE A 122 0.68 12.51 -21.22
C PHE A 122 1.63 13.47 -21.90
N LEU A 123 2.90 13.47 -21.51
CA LEU A 123 3.90 14.38 -22.07
C LEU A 123 4.83 13.63 -23.00
N ALA A 124 5.22 14.29 -24.09
CA ALA A 124 6.21 13.77 -25.02
C ALA A 124 7.15 14.87 -25.50
N ILE A 125 8.42 14.50 -25.65
CA ILE A 125 9.50 15.41 -26.03
C ILE A 125 10.28 14.78 -27.17
N GLY A 126 10.41 15.47 -28.30
CA GLY A 126 11.10 14.93 -29.48
C GLY A 126 10.50 13.61 -30.00
N GLY A 127 9.22 13.35 -29.72
CA GLY A 127 8.54 12.12 -30.06
C GLY A 127 8.87 10.95 -29.13
N VAL A 128 9.26 11.20 -27.88
CA VAL A 128 9.48 10.16 -26.87
C VAL A 128 8.63 10.46 -25.65
N GLU A 129 7.90 9.45 -25.16
CA GLU A 129 7.20 9.53 -23.86
C GLU A 129 8.21 9.80 -22.74
N VAL A 130 7.88 10.74 -21.87
CA VAL A 130 8.73 11.12 -20.75
C VAL A 130 8.23 10.51 -19.43
N ASP A 131 9.17 10.13 -18.58
CA ASP A 131 8.94 9.43 -17.31
C ASP A 131 8.84 10.44 -16.16
N ASP A 132 7.82 10.29 -15.32
CA ASP A 132 7.48 11.17 -14.18
C ASP A 132 8.68 11.42 -13.25
N ASP A 133 9.54 10.42 -13.06
CA ASP A 133 10.68 10.48 -12.13
C ASP A 133 11.95 11.09 -12.75
N GLN A 134 11.98 11.33 -14.06
CA GLN A 134 13.12 11.92 -14.77
C GLN A 134 13.06 13.46 -14.78
N THR A 135 14.22 14.11 -14.90
CA THR A 135 14.30 15.57 -15.01
C THR A 135 14.12 16.05 -16.44
N ILE A 136 13.67 17.28 -16.65
CA ILE A 136 13.54 17.85 -18.01
C ILE A 136 14.90 17.94 -18.74
N SER A 137 16.00 18.20 -18.00
CA SER A 137 17.37 18.18 -18.55
C SER A 137 17.81 16.80 -19.05
N TYR A 138 17.27 15.71 -18.50
CA TYR A 138 17.56 14.35 -18.99
C TYR A 138 17.17 14.19 -20.47
N TYR A 139 16.13 14.90 -20.89
CA TYR A 139 15.63 14.89 -22.27
C TYR A 139 16.28 15.93 -23.19
N ASN A 140 17.34 16.62 -22.72
CA ASN A 140 18.06 17.66 -23.46
C ASN A 140 17.17 18.78 -24.04
N VAL A 141 16.17 19.20 -23.26
CA VAL A 141 15.21 20.24 -23.65
C VAL A 141 15.86 21.62 -23.53
N GLY A 142 15.79 22.42 -24.59
CA GLY A 142 16.19 23.84 -24.61
C GLY A 142 14.98 24.77 -24.76
N ASN A 143 15.20 26.09 -24.74
CA ASN A 143 14.13 27.10 -24.84
C ASN A 143 13.24 26.98 -26.10
N ASP A 144 13.81 26.44 -27.19
CA ASP A 144 13.09 26.24 -28.46
C ASP A 144 12.51 24.82 -28.61
N SER A 145 12.65 23.97 -27.59
CA SER A 145 12.09 22.62 -27.61
C SER A 145 10.60 22.64 -27.30
N SER A 146 9.81 21.87 -28.05
CA SER A 146 8.38 21.68 -27.78
C SER A 146 8.13 20.47 -26.89
N ILE A 147 7.38 20.68 -25.82
CA ILE A 147 6.77 19.60 -25.03
C ILE A 147 5.36 19.41 -25.58
N HIS A 148 4.97 18.19 -25.90
CA HIS A 148 3.61 17.91 -26.38
C HIS A 148 2.78 17.34 -25.23
N LEU A 149 1.68 18.01 -24.91
CA LEU A 149 0.67 17.56 -23.95
C LEU A 149 -0.45 16.86 -24.69
N ILE A 150 -0.64 15.60 -24.33
CA ILE A 150 -1.72 14.73 -24.79
C ILE A 150 -2.71 14.53 -23.64
N ARG A 151 -4.00 14.75 -23.89
CA ARG A 151 -5.06 14.61 -22.89
C ARG A 151 -5.72 13.25 -23.02
N MET A 152 -5.41 12.37 -22.08
CA MET A 152 -6.02 11.04 -22.06
C MET A 152 -7.44 11.12 -21.50
N GLY A 153 -8.43 10.87 -22.36
CA GLY A 153 -9.81 10.60 -21.93
C GLY A 153 -9.91 9.24 -21.22
N TYR A 154 -10.85 9.13 -20.28
CA TYR A 154 -11.13 7.90 -19.52
C TYR A 154 -11.45 6.66 -20.38
N ASP A 155 -11.81 6.85 -21.65
CA ASP A 155 -12.36 5.80 -22.51
C ASP A 155 -11.42 5.31 -23.63
N THR A 156 -10.25 5.92 -23.84
CA THR A 156 -9.39 5.53 -24.96
C THR A 156 -8.15 4.83 -24.44
N GLY A 157 -8.15 3.50 -24.53
CA GLY A 157 -7.00 2.62 -24.40
C GLY A 157 -5.93 2.83 -25.48
N THR A 158 -5.56 4.10 -25.68
CA THR A 158 -4.69 4.57 -26.74
C THR A 158 -3.25 4.22 -26.41
N VAL A 159 -2.59 3.52 -27.31
CA VAL A 159 -1.13 3.52 -27.39
C VAL A 159 -0.74 4.70 -28.25
N VAL A 160 0.06 5.61 -27.69
CA VAL A 160 0.51 6.80 -28.40
C VAL A 160 1.77 6.43 -29.19
N HIS A 161 1.67 6.46 -30.52
CA HIS A 161 2.85 6.31 -31.37
C HIS A 161 3.36 7.68 -31.76
N PHE A 162 4.61 7.92 -31.40
CA PHE A 162 5.34 9.10 -31.82
C PHE A 162 6.23 8.76 -33.00
N SER A 163 6.08 9.51 -34.09
CA SER A 163 7.05 9.51 -35.17
C SER A 163 7.42 10.95 -35.50
N ALA A 164 8.72 11.22 -35.56
CA ALA A 164 9.22 12.46 -36.12
C ALA A 164 9.26 12.31 -37.64
N ASP A 165 8.54 13.15 -38.37
CA ASP A 165 8.73 13.23 -39.82
C ASP A 165 9.89 14.18 -40.17
N SER A 166 10.22 14.26 -41.46
CA SER A 166 11.31 15.09 -41.98
C SER A 166 11.15 16.59 -41.74
N SER A 167 10.00 17.05 -41.22
CA SER A 167 9.69 18.45 -40.93
C SER A 167 9.76 18.83 -39.44
N ALA A 168 10.15 17.89 -38.56
CA ALA A 168 10.16 18.03 -37.10
C ALA A 168 8.77 18.16 -36.44
N GLU A 169 7.68 17.94 -37.19
CA GLU A 169 6.36 17.75 -36.61
C GLU A 169 6.24 16.34 -36.02
N ILE A 170 5.81 16.25 -34.75
CA ILE A 170 5.48 14.97 -34.11
C ILE A 170 4.12 14.54 -34.63
N ASN A 171 4.09 13.50 -35.46
CA ASN A 171 2.85 12.83 -35.84
C ASN A 171 2.44 11.86 -34.73
N VAL A 172 1.29 12.14 -34.11
CA VAL A 172 0.65 11.28 -33.10
C VAL A 172 -0.40 10.43 -33.78
N SER A 173 -0.18 9.12 -33.88
CA SER A 173 -1.25 8.18 -34.30
C SER A 173 -1.83 7.47 -33.09
N PHE A 174 -3.17 7.43 -33.06
CA PHE A 174 -3.96 6.78 -32.03
C PHE A 174 -4.42 5.42 -32.58
N GLU A 175 -3.75 4.34 -32.20
CA GLU A 175 -4.30 3.00 -32.41
C GLU A 175 -5.01 2.56 -31.13
N PRO A 176 -6.36 2.61 -31.06
CA PRO A 176 -7.08 2.09 -29.92
C PRO A 176 -6.88 0.58 -29.90
N LYS A 177 -6.21 0.06 -28.86
CA LYS A 177 -6.34 -1.36 -28.56
C LYS A 177 -7.81 -1.60 -28.20
N PRO A 178 -8.52 -2.49 -28.91
CA PRO A 178 -9.91 -2.74 -28.59
C PRO A 178 -10.01 -3.26 -27.17
N LEU A 179 -10.92 -2.67 -26.39
CA LEU A 179 -11.29 -3.16 -25.07
C LEU A 179 -11.93 -4.55 -25.21
N SER A 180 -11.73 -5.43 -24.24
CA SER A 180 -12.34 -6.76 -24.27
C SER A 180 -13.87 -6.69 -24.20
N ASP A 181 -14.55 -7.67 -24.82
CA ASP A 181 -16.00 -7.82 -24.71
C ASP A 181 -16.48 -7.92 -23.25
N PHE A 182 -15.64 -8.48 -22.38
CA PHE A 182 -15.90 -8.57 -20.94
C PHE A 182 -15.91 -7.19 -20.30
N TYR A 183 -14.89 -6.37 -20.54
CA TYR A 183 -14.83 -5.01 -20.04
C TYR A 183 -15.99 -4.17 -20.57
N MET A 184 -16.28 -4.27 -21.86
CA MET A 184 -17.37 -3.55 -22.51
C MET A 184 -18.72 -3.94 -21.90
N ALA A 185 -18.95 -5.22 -21.64
CA ALA A 185 -20.16 -5.68 -20.95
C ALA A 185 -20.28 -5.11 -19.53
N CYS A 186 -19.16 -5.00 -18.80
CA CYS A 186 -19.12 -4.36 -17.48
C CYS A 186 -19.41 -2.87 -17.56
N ARG A 187 -18.83 -2.15 -18.52
CA ARG A 187 -18.99 -0.70 -18.70
C ARG A 187 -20.40 -0.30 -19.12
N ASP A 188 -20.98 -1.05 -20.06
CA ASP A 188 -22.23 -0.69 -20.73
C ASP A 188 -23.47 -1.27 -20.02
N ASN A 189 -23.30 -1.80 -18.81
CA ASN A 189 -24.34 -2.48 -18.03
C ASN A 189 -25.01 -3.66 -18.76
N ASN A 190 -24.25 -4.37 -19.62
CA ASN A 190 -24.80 -5.47 -20.40
C ASN A 190 -24.78 -6.78 -19.60
N VAL A 191 -25.68 -6.87 -18.62
CA VAL A 191 -25.81 -8.02 -17.71
C VAL A 191 -25.97 -9.34 -18.45
N ALA A 192 -26.73 -9.37 -19.56
CA ALA A 192 -26.95 -10.60 -20.33
C ALA A 192 -25.65 -11.12 -20.97
N THR A 193 -24.88 -10.24 -21.62
CA THR A 193 -23.57 -10.60 -22.18
C THR A 193 -22.60 -11.00 -21.08
N LEU A 194 -22.57 -10.25 -19.97
CA LEU A 194 -21.72 -10.56 -18.84
C LEU A 194 -22.00 -11.96 -18.30
N ARG A 195 -23.27 -12.30 -18.00
CA ARG A 195 -23.64 -13.63 -17.49
C ARG A 195 -23.19 -14.76 -18.41
N ARG A 196 -23.27 -14.57 -19.73
CA ARG A 196 -22.73 -15.54 -20.70
C ARG A 196 -21.22 -15.66 -20.61
N LEU A 197 -20.49 -14.55 -20.53
CA LEU A 197 -19.03 -14.54 -20.41
C LEU A 197 -18.55 -15.18 -19.10
N LEU A 198 -19.23 -14.95 -17.98
CA LEU A 198 -18.88 -15.51 -16.67
C LEU A 198 -18.98 -17.06 -16.62
N GLN A 199 -19.65 -17.70 -17.59
CA GLN A 199 -19.72 -19.17 -17.68
C GLN A 199 -18.43 -19.78 -18.21
N THR A 200 -17.72 -19.09 -19.09
CA THR A 200 -16.58 -19.65 -19.84
C THR A 200 -15.26 -18.94 -19.59
N LEU A 201 -15.31 -17.66 -19.22
CA LEU A 201 -14.13 -16.86 -18.99
C LEU A 201 -13.53 -17.22 -17.62
N PRO A 202 -12.22 -17.48 -17.53
CA PRO A 202 -11.55 -17.74 -16.26
C PRO A 202 -11.30 -16.42 -15.50
N VAL A 203 -11.19 -16.50 -14.17
CA VAL A 203 -11.08 -15.32 -13.29
C VAL A 203 -9.79 -14.53 -13.55
N GLU A 204 -8.72 -15.22 -13.94
CA GLU A 204 -7.43 -14.62 -14.29
C GLU A 204 -7.56 -13.65 -15.46
N GLU A 205 -8.38 -13.97 -16.46
CA GLU A 205 -8.65 -13.09 -17.60
C GLU A 205 -9.53 -11.90 -17.18
N MET A 206 -10.48 -12.09 -16.28
CA MET A 206 -11.32 -11.00 -15.74
C MET A 206 -10.53 -9.97 -14.93
N ASN A 207 -9.42 -10.40 -14.33
CA ASN A 207 -8.54 -9.61 -13.50
C ASN A 207 -7.51 -8.80 -14.30
N LYS A 208 -7.38 -9.01 -15.61
CA LYS A 208 -6.41 -8.26 -16.42
C LYS A 208 -6.80 -6.79 -16.50
N LEU A 209 -5.79 -5.92 -16.48
CA LEU A 209 -5.96 -4.51 -16.79
C LEU A 209 -6.18 -4.37 -18.29
N GLU A 210 -7.25 -3.67 -18.66
CA GLU A 210 -7.48 -3.26 -20.04
C GLU A 210 -6.47 -2.19 -20.46
N PRO A 211 -6.37 -1.86 -21.76
CA PRO A 211 -5.52 -0.78 -22.27
C PRO A 211 -5.68 0.59 -21.57
N ASN A 212 -6.84 0.88 -20.97
CA ASN A 212 -7.03 2.09 -20.15
C ASN A 212 -6.55 1.94 -18.70
N GLY A 213 -5.90 0.84 -18.37
CA GLY A 213 -5.34 0.55 -17.06
C GLY A 213 -6.36 0.19 -15.99
N SER A 214 -7.60 -0.19 -16.35
CA SER A 214 -8.66 -0.57 -15.41
C SER A 214 -9.18 -1.98 -15.68
N THR A 215 -9.69 -2.66 -14.65
CA THR A 215 -10.40 -3.94 -14.82
C THR A 215 -11.90 -3.72 -15.06
N GLY A 216 -12.62 -4.77 -15.47
CA GLY A 216 -14.08 -4.75 -15.56
C GLY A 216 -14.77 -4.38 -14.22
N LEU A 217 -14.17 -4.76 -13.08
CA LEU A 217 -14.71 -4.43 -11.76
C LEU A 217 -14.58 -2.93 -11.44
N HIS A 218 -13.48 -2.28 -11.82
CA HIS A 218 -13.31 -0.84 -11.64
C HIS A 218 -14.40 -0.06 -12.39
N VAL A 219 -14.60 -0.34 -13.68
CA VAL A 219 -15.56 0.41 -14.49
C VAL A 219 -17.00 0.17 -14.04
N ALA A 220 -17.34 -1.04 -13.58
CA ALA A 220 -18.65 -1.33 -13.02
C ALA A 220 -18.90 -0.54 -11.73
N CYS A 221 -17.89 -0.41 -10.86
CA CYS A 221 -17.98 0.38 -9.63
C CYS A 221 -18.14 1.88 -9.94
N PHE A 222 -17.30 2.40 -10.84
CA PHE A 222 -17.34 3.80 -11.29
C PHE A 222 -18.66 4.20 -11.94
N ARG A 223 -19.21 3.33 -12.80
CA ARG A 223 -20.48 3.58 -13.50
C ARG A 223 -21.72 3.33 -12.64
N GLY A 224 -21.56 2.78 -11.43
CA GLY A 224 -22.68 2.52 -10.52
C GLY A 224 -23.47 1.24 -10.81
N HIS A 225 -22.91 0.28 -11.55
CA HIS A 225 -23.62 -0.93 -12.00
C HIS A 225 -23.64 -2.01 -10.92
N GLN A 226 -24.45 -1.81 -9.88
CA GLN A 226 -24.47 -2.65 -8.68
C GLN A 226 -24.71 -4.15 -8.95
N GLU A 227 -25.58 -4.53 -9.89
CA GLU A 227 -25.81 -5.94 -10.24
C GLU A 227 -24.55 -6.57 -10.86
N ILE A 228 -23.87 -5.84 -11.74
CA ILE A 228 -22.60 -6.30 -12.34
C ILE A 228 -21.54 -6.46 -11.26
N VAL A 229 -21.37 -5.46 -10.39
CA VAL A 229 -20.41 -5.55 -9.27
C VAL A 229 -20.68 -6.81 -8.45
N LYS A 230 -21.94 -7.06 -8.06
CA LYS A 230 -22.33 -8.26 -7.33
C LYS A 230 -21.93 -9.55 -8.06
N LEU A 231 -22.24 -9.66 -9.35
CA LEU A 231 -21.90 -10.86 -10.16
C LEU A 231 -20.39 -11.09 -10.27
N LEU A 232 -19.61 -10.01 -10.44
CA LEU A 232 -18.16 -10.09 -10.52
C LEU A 232 -17.54 -10.54 -9.19
N LEU A 233 -18.02 -9.99 -8.08
CA LEU A 233 -17.56 -10.36 -6.74
C LEU A 233 -17.97 -11.79 -6.36
N GLU A 234 -19.16 -12.24 -6.76
CA GLU A 234 -19.61 -13.65 -6.62
C GLU A 234 -18.75 -14.61 -7.45
N LYS A 235 -18.24 -14.17 -8.60
CA LYS A 235 -17.35 -14.98 -9.44
C LYS A 235 -15.92 -15.07 -8.88
N GLY A 236 -15.56 -14.24 -7.90
CA GLY A 236 -14.23 -14.23 -7.28
C GLY A 236 -13.22 -13.34 -8.00
N VAL A 237 -13.67 -12.31 -8.75
CA VAL A 237 -12.77 -11.28 -9.30
C VAL A 237 -12.09 -10.53 -8.17
N SER A 238 -10.80 -10.22 -8.34
CA SER A 238 -9.97 -9.65 -7.29
C SER A 238 -10.41 -8.23 -6.95
N ARG A 239 -10.55 -7.97 -5.64
CA ARG A 239 -10.93 -6.66 -5.08
C ARG A 239 -9.73 -5.73 -4.88
N SER A 240 -8.53 -6.26 -5.05
CA SER A 240 -7.27 -5.65 -4.61
C SER A 240 -6.36 -5.19 -5.76
N ILE A 241 -6.84 -5.26 -7.00
CA ILE A 241 -6.09 -4.80 -8.17
C ILE A 241 -6.20 -3.28 -8.23
N VAL A 242 -5.06 -2.60 -8.30
CA VAL A 242 -5.02 -1.16 -8.51
C VAL A 242 -5.03 -0.84 -10.01
N ASN A 243 -5.82 0.16 -10.41
CA ASN A 243 -5.78 0.69 -11.77
C ASN A 243 -4.55 1.60 -11.97
N ARG A 244 -4.39 2.16 -13.18
CA ARG A 244 -3.30 3.10 -13.49
C ARG A 244 -3.28 4.36 -12.61
N TYR A 245 -4.41 4.71 -12.00
CA TYR A 245 -4.57 5.84 -11.10
C TYR A 245 -4.28 5.49 -9.63
N ARG A 246 -3.78 4.27 -9.36
CA ARG A 246 -3.56 3.71 -8.02
C ARG A 246 -4.82 3.60 -7.16
N CYS A 247 -5.99 3.60 -7.80
CA CYS A 247 -7.28 3.38 -7.13
C CYS A 247 -7.66 1.91 -7.16
N LEU A 248 -8.27 1.44 -6.07
CA LEU A 248 -8.94 0.13 -6.02
C LEU A 248 -10.37 0.25 -6.56
N PRO A 249 -11.02 -0.85 -6.96
CA PRO A 249 -12.43 -0.81 -7.35
C PRO A 249 -13.35 -0.28 -6.23
N TYR A 250 -12.97 -0.49 -4.96
CA TYR A 250 -13.65 0.09 -3.80
C TYR A 250 -13.61 1.63 -3.79
N ASP A 251 -12.48 2.22 -4.18
CA ASP A 251 -12.28 3.67 -4.20
C ASP A 251 -13.11 4.31 -5.32
N GLU A 252 -13.25 3.60 -6.45
CA GLU A 252 -14.05 3.99 -7.61
C GLU A 252 -15.57 3.82 -7.41
N ALA A 253 -16.03 3.26 -6.28
CA ALA A 253 -17.44 2.98 -6.07
C ALA A 253 -18.30 4.25 -6.07
N ALA A 254 -19.23 4.35 -7.03
CA ALA A 254 -20.12 5.50 -7.21
C ALA A 254 -21.12 5.74 -6.06
N SER A 255 -21.35 4.73 -5.20
CA SER A 255 -22.29 4.81 -4.08
C SER A 255 -21.84 3.99 -2.87
N ASN A 256 -22.41 4.34 -1.70
CA ASN A 256 -22.19 3.57 -0.48
C ASN A 256 -22.76 2.15 -0.57
N ASP A 257 -23.83 1.94 -1.34
CA ASP A 257 -24.41 0.61 -1.54
C ASP A 257 -23.45 -0.32 -2.29
N ILE A 258 -22.68 0.22 -3.24
CA ILE A 258 -21.61 -0.52 -3.91
C ILE A 258 -20.45 -0.76 -2.95
N LYS A 259 -20.04 0.22 -2.14
CA LYS A 259 -18.99 0.05 -1.13
C LYS A 259 -19.31 -1.08 -0.14
N GLN A 260 -20.57 -1.22 0.27
CA GLN A 260 -21.02 -2.30 1.14
C GLN A 260 -20.84 -3.70 0.52
N LEU A 261 -20.85 -3.83 -0.82
CA LEU A 261 -20.60 -5.13 -1.48
C LEU A 261 -19.14 -5.61 -1.33
N PHE A 262 -18.22 -4.72 -0.99
CA PHE A 262 -16.82 -5.05 -0.73
C PHE A 262 -16.56 -5.45 0.73
N GLU A 263 -17.54 -5.26 1.62
CA GLU A 263 -17.44 -5.72 3.01
C GLU A 263 -17.61 -7.24 3.07
N ARG A 264 -16.88 -7.90 3.97
CA ARG A 264 -17.12 -9.32 4.28
C ARG A 264 -18.51 -9.52 4.87
N ILE A 265 -19.01 -10.75 4.72
CA ILE A 265 -20.20 -11.18 5.47
C ILE A 265 -19.90 -11.08 6.98
N PRO A 266 -20.76 -10.42 7.79
CA PRO A 266 -20.45 -10.11 9.19
C PRO A 266 -20.08 -11.30 10.09
N ASP A 267 -20.58 -12.51 9.81
CA ASP A 267 -20.29 -13.71 10.61
C ASP A 267 -18.95 -14.37 10.25
N ASP A 268 -18.34 -14.00 9.11
CA ASP A 268 -17.04 -14.50 8.63
C ASP A 268 -15.89 -13.51 8.87
N SER A 269 -16.13 -12.45 9.67
CA SER A 269 -15.11 -11.46 10.01
C SER A 269 -13.97 -12.07 10.81
N ARG A 270 -12.74 -11.92 10.31
CA ARG A 270 -11.52 -12.50 10.90
C ARG A 270 -11.04 -11.79 12.16
N TYR A 271 -11.53 -10.57 12.38
CA TYR A 271 -11.25 -9.80 13.59
C TYR A 271 -12.02 -10.31 14.80
N VAL A 272 -13.05 -11.13 14.59
CA VAL A 272 -13.90 -11.64 15.67
C VAL A 272 -13.61 -13.12 15.90
N ALA A 273 -12.86 -13.41 16.96
CA ALA A 273 -12.49 -14.79 17.30
C ALA A 273 -13.27 -15.33 18.50
N ASN A 274 -13.57 -16.63 18.46
CA ASN A 274 -14.20 -17.39 19.54
C ASN A 274 -13.15 -18.23 20.29
N SER A 275 -12.11 -17.59 20.85
CA SER A 275 -10.79 -18.22 20.99
C SER A 275 -10.11 -18.11 22.36
N GLY A 276 -10.85 -18.27 23.45
CA GLY A 276 -10.26 -18.17 24.79
C GLY A 276 -9.04 -19.03 25.12
N ARG A 277 -8.83 -20.19 24.45
CA ARG A 277 -7.67 -21.09 24.66
C ARG A 277 -6.95 -21.56 23.39
N LEU A 278 -7.56 -21.37 22.23
CA LEU A 278 -7.10 -21.98 20.98
C LEU A 278 -5.93 -21.20 20.35
N GLU A 279 -5.90 -19.88 20.51
CA GLU A 279 -4.94 -19.01 19.80
C GLU A 279 -3.64 -18.76 20.58
N TRP A 280 -3.61 -19.10 21.88
CA TRP A 280 -2.56 -18.67 22.80
C TRP A 280 -1.88 -19.83 23.52
N LEU A 281 -0.57 -19.72 23.69
CA LEU A 281 0.17 -20.44 24.73
C LEU A 281 0.44 -19.47 25.88
N LEU A 282 0.07 -19.87 27.09
CA LEU A 282 0.63 -19.27 28.30
C LEU A 282 2.11 -19.66 28.38
N VAL A 283 2.98 -18.67 28.50
CA VAL A 283 4.42 -18.89 28.37
C VAL A 283 5.17 -18.39 29.60
N ALA A 284 6.08 -19.24 30.13
CA ALA A 284 7.00 -18.87 31.21
C ALA A 284 8.12 -17.95 30.71
N ALA A 285 8.93 -17.40 31.61
CA ALA A 285 9.94 -16.38 31.28
C ALA A 285 11.04 -16.83 30.28
N ASN A 286 11.28 -18.13 30.05
CA ASN A 286 12.35 -18.62 29.16
C ASN A 286 11.99 -18.68 27.66
N THR A 287 10.84 -18.14 27.26
CA THR A 287 10.19 -18.40 25.97
C THR A 287 10.75 -17.65 24.77
N LYS A 288 11.62 -16.66 24.99
CA LYS A 288 12.40 -16.04 23.91
C LYS A 288 13.22 -17.07 23.13
N ALA A 289 13.75 -18.09 23.81
CA ALA A 289 14.53 -19.15 23.17
C ALA A 289 13.68 -20.13 22.34
N MET A 290 12.41 -20.33 22.72
CA MET A 290 11.49 -21.17 21.94
C MET A 290 11.01 -20.44 20.70
N ALA A 291 10.56 -19.18 20.84
CA ALA A 291 10.19 -18.34 19.71
C ALA A 291 11.36 -18.19 18.73
N ALA A 292 12.57 -17.88 19.23
CA ALA A 292 13.76 -17.77 18.39
C ALA A 292 14.08 -19.05 17.62
N ARG A 293 13.97 -20.23 18.24
CA ARG A 293 14.17 -21.52 17.55
C ARG A 293 13.14 -21.76 16.44
N ASN A 294 11.87 -21.46 16.70
CA ASN A 294 10.81 -21.62 15.70
C ASN A 294 11.00 -20.65 14.52
N ILE A 295 11.38 -19.40 14.82
CA ILE A 295 11.68 -18.36 13.83
C ILE A 295 12.89 -18.75 12.98
N GLU A 296 13.98 -19.23 13.60
CA GLU A 296 15.17 -19.66 12.88
C GLU A 296 14.88 -20.85 11.94
N ALA A 297 14.01 -21.78 12.36
CA ALA A 297 13.64 -22.94 11.56
C ALA A 297 12.95 -22.60 10.23
N ILE A 298 12.24 -21.46 10.18
CA ILE A 298 11.47 -21.03 9.00
C ILE A 298 12.18 -19.98 8.15
N LYS A 299 13.24 -19.34 8.67
CA LYS A 299 13.95 -18.22 8.03
C LYS A 299 14.40 -18.50 6.60
N LYS A 300 14.86 -19.74 6.35
CA LYS A 300 15.31 -20.22 5.03
C LYS A 300 14.24 -20.20 3.93
N TYR A 301 12.96 -20.10 4.27
CA TYR A 301 11.87 -20.11 3.30
C TYR A 301 11.51 -18.73 2.75
N GLY A 302 12.00 -17.64 3.37
CA GLY A 302 11.74 -16.27 2.93
C GLY A 302 12.62 -15.78 1.78
N THR A 303 13.09 -16.66 0.90
CA THR A 303 13.96 -16.23 -0.21
C THR A 303 13.16 -15.58 -1.35
N PRO A 304 13.77 -14.74 -2.20
CA PRO A 304 13.11 -14.21 -3.39
C PRO A 304 12.63 -15.29 -4.38
N GLN A 305 13.31 -16.45 -4.44
CA GLN A 305 12.96 -17.59 -5.30
C GLN A 305 11.95 -18.55 -4.63
N PHE A 306 10.91 -18.01 -4.00
CA PHE A 306 9.95 -18.79 -3.20
C PHE A 306 9.00 -19.66 -4.06
N GLU A 307 8.96 -19.51 -5.38
CA GLU A 307 7.99 -20.18 -6.26
C GLU A 307 8.05 -21.72 -6.16
N HIS A 308 9.24 -22.28 -5.90
CA HIS A 308 9.42 -23.71 -5.66
C HIS A 308 8.67 -24.16 -4.39
N TYR A 309 8.78 -23.37 -3.33
CA TYR A 309 8.11 -23.61 -2.07
C TYR A 309 6.60 -23.41 -2.15
N ALA A 310 6.13 -22.42 -2.92
CA ALA A 310 4.71 -22.24 -3.20
C ALA A 310 4.13 -23.47 -3.91
N LYS A 311 4.85 -24.04 -4.89
CA LYS A 311 4.43 -25.28 -5.56
C LYS A 311 4.37 -26.48 -4.60
N GLN A 312 5.30 -26.57 -3.66
CA GLN A 312 5.26 -27.59 -2.61
C GLN A 312 4.00 -27.44 -1.73
N ILE A 313 3.63 -26.22 -1.34
CA ILE A 313 2.40 -25.95 -0.59
C ILE A 313 1.17 -26.41 -1.39
N ILE A 314 1.12 -26.11 -2.68
CA ILE A 314 0.03 -26.53 -3.57
C ILE A 314 -0.16 -28.05 -3.54
N ASP A 315 0.92 -28.78 -3.80
CA ASP A 315 0.86 -30.22 -4.02
C ASP A 315 0.66 -31.01 -2.72
N ASN A 316 1.30 -30.57 -1.62
CA ASN A 316 1.33 -31.33 -0.37
C ASN A 316 0.31 -30.83 0.67
N TYR A 317 -0.22 -29.61 0.56
CA TYR A 317 -1.16 -29.06 1.53
C TYR A 317 -2.49 -28.62 0.92
N ILE A 318 -2.48 -27.82 -0.15
CA ILE A 318 -3.72 -27.30 -0.74
C ILE A 318 -4.54 -28.41 -1.40
N LYS A 319 -3.96 -29.13 -2.38
CA LYS A 319 -4.67 -30.20 -3.09
C LYS A 319 -5.17 -31.33 -2.18
N PRO A 320 -4.42 -31.81 -1.16
CA PRO A 320 -4.91 -32.91 -0.33
C PRO A 320 -5.98 -32.51 0.68
N HIS A 321 -5.97 -31.26 1.16
CA HIS A 321 -6.80 -30.86 2.31
C HIS A 321 -7.92 -29.89 2.00
N PHE A 322 -7.91 -29.22 0.85
CA PHE A 322 -8.89 -28.18 0.52
C PHE A 322 -9.84 -28.52 -0.64
N ARG A 323 -9.69 -29.68 -1.29
CA ARG A 323 -10.55 -30.08 -2.44
C ARG A 323 -12.05 -30.06 -2.16
N GLN A 324 -12.46 -30.29 -0.92
CA GLN A 324 -13.87 -30.30 -0.51
C GLN A 324 -14.35 -28.96 0.04
N VAL A 325 -13.48 -27.96 0.09
CA VAL A 325 -13.80 -26.63 0.61
C VAL A 325 -14.45 -25.80 -0.51
N GLU A 326 -15.44 -24.99 -0.14
CA GLU A 326 -16.07 -24.04 -1.05
C GLU A 326 -15.03 -23.10 -1.68
N LYS A 327 -15.20 -22.74 -2.95
CA LYS A 327 -14.26 -21.89 -3.71
C LYS A 327 -12.82 -22.44 -3.76
N TYR A 328 -12.66 -23.77 -3.75
CA TYR A 328 -11.35 -24.43 -3.90
C TYR A 328 -10.56 -23.97 -5.14
N GLU A 329 -11.24 -23.82 -6.29
CA GLU A 329 -10.56 -23.37 -7.53
C GLU A 329 -10.05 -21.93 -7.41
N GLU A 330 -10.78 -21.05 -6.71
CA GLU A 330 -10.33 -19.69 -6.41
C GLU A 330 -9.07 -19.71 -5.52
N LEU A 331 -9.10 -20.52 -4.45
CA LEU A 331 -7.94 -20.73 -3.58
C LEU A 331 -6.73 -21.23 -4.37
N LEU A 332 -6.92 -22.25 -5.20
CA LEU A 332 -5.86 -22.83 -6.03
C LEU A 332 -5.33 -21.81 -7.05
N GLY A 333 -6.21 -20.99 -7.64
CA GLY A 333 -5.87 -19.89 -8.54
C GLY A 333 -4.87 -18.91 -7.93
N PHE A 334 -5.10 -18.45 -6.70
CA PHE A 334 -4.14 -17.57 -6.02
C PHE A 334 -2.75 -18.21 -5.88
N PHE A 335 -2.67 -19.47 -5.46
CA PHE A 335 -1.37 -20.14 -5.34
C PHE A 335 -0.69 -20.36 -6.70
N ASN A 336 -1.44 -20.68 -7.75
CA ASN A 336 -0.89 -20.79 -9.09
C ASN A 336 -0.35 -19.44 -9.60
N MET A 337 -1.08 -18.35 -9.36
CA MET A 337 -0.62 -16.99 -9.70
C MET A 337 0.64 -16.61 -8.94
N ALA A 338 0.77 -17.00 -7.66
CA ALA A 338 2.00 -16.80 -6.90
C ALA A 338 3.22 -17.43 -7.58
N VAL A 339 3.04 -18.60 -8.20
CA VAL A 339 4.11 -19.32 -8.91
C VAL A 339 4.36 -18.73 -10.30
N THR A 340 3.31 -18.50 -11.08
CA THR A 340 3.42 -18.05 -12.47
C THR A 340 3.95 -16.62 -12.56
N GLU A 341 3.42 -15.71 -11.76
CA GLU A 341 3.83 -14.29 -11.73
C GLU A 341 5.06 -14.06 -10.83
N LYS A 342 5.50 -15.09 -10.09
CA LYS A 342 6.57 -15.00 -9.09
C LYS A 342 6.34 -13.90 -8.06
N ASP A 343 5.09 -13.72 -7.67
CA ASP A 343 4.66 -12.68 -6.76
C ASP A 343 4.08 -13.28 -5.46
N PRO A 344 4.79 -13.18 -4.32
CA PRO A 344 4.35 -13.80 -3.08
C PRO A 344 3.11 -13.13 -2.49
N ARG A 345 2.72 -11.94 -2.96
CA ARG A 345 1.51 -11.23 -2.49
C ARG A 345 0.25 -12.04 -2.74
N TYR A 346 0.22 -12.90 -3.75
CA TYR A 346 -0.90 -13.82 -3.97
C TYR A 346 -1.11 -14.80 -2.82
N LEU A 347 -0.09 -15.10 -2.00
CA LEU A 347 -0.28 -15.90 -0.78
C LEU A 347 -1.10 -15.16 0.28
N ILE A 348 -0.96 -13.83 0.38
CA ILE A 348 -1.81 -12.98 1.22
C ILE A 348 -3.24 -12.90 0.65
N LYS A 349 -3.39 -12.82 -0.67
CA LYS A 349 -4.72 -12.88 -1.30
C LYS A 349 -5.41 -14.22 -1.01
N ALA A 350 -4.70 -15.33 -1.17
CA ALA A 350 -5.18 -16.66 -0.77
C ALA A 350 -5.55 -16.70 0.72
N TYR A 351 -4.71 -16.09 1.57
CA TYR A 351 -5.02 -15.97 3.00
C TYR A 351 -6.34 -15.28 3.20
N THR A 352 -6.52 -14.08 2.64
CA THR A 352 -7.60 -13.10 2.87
C THR A 352 -8.90 -13.42 2.14
N ALA A 353 -8.87 -14.29 1.14
CA ALA A 353 -10.05 -14.74 0.41
C ALA A 353 -11.05 -15.54 1.27
N GLU A 354 -12.32 -15.54 0.89
CA GLU A 354 -13.41 -16.27 1.58
C GLU A 354 -13.48 -17.74 1.13
N THR A 355 -12.37 -18.47 1.25
CA THR A 355 -12.20 -19.84 0.72
C THR A 355 -12.03 -20.90 1.81
N GLY A 356 -12.35 -20.57 3.07
CA GLY A 356 -12.12 -21.44 4.24
C GLY A 356 -10.64 -21.66 4.61
N PHE A 357 -9.69 -21.23 3.76
CA PHE A 357 -8.26 -21.40 3.95
C PHE A 357 -7.75 -20.83 5.27
N TYR A 358 -8.17 -19.59 5.58
CA TYR A 358 -7.87 -18.92 6.85
C TYR A 358 -8.19 -19.81 8.08
N THR A 359 -9.43 -20.29 8.16
CA THR A 359 -9.93 -21.03 9.32
C THR A 359 -9.13 -22.32 9.51
N LYS A 360 -8.95 -23.08 8.42
CA LYS A 360 -8.24 -24.36 8.47
C LYS A 360 -6.74 -24.18 8.75
N LEU A 361 -6.09 -23.23 8.10
CA LEU A 361 -4.67 -22.95 8.32
C LEU A 361 -4.40 -22.55 9.78
N ASN A 362 -5.20 -21.66 10.34
CA ASN A 362 -5.03 -21.23 11.73
C ASN A 362 -5.28 -22.36 12.74
N VAL A 363 -6.28 -23.22 12.50
CA VAL A 363 -6.50 -24.43 13.32
C VAL A 363 -5.30 -25.39 13.25
N ASP A 364 -4.77 -25.62 12.06
CA ASP A 364 -3.63 -26.54 11.86
C ASP A 364 -2.32 -25.99 12.45
N LEU A 365 -2.12 -24.67 12.40
CA LEU A 365 -1.01 -23.98 13.09
C LEU A 365 -1.17 -24.10 14.60
N ALA A 366 -2.38 -23.85 15.13
CA ALA A 366 -2.64 -23.86 16.56
C ALA A 366 -2.56 -25.25 17.21
N SER A 367 -2.90 -26.30 16.46
CA SER A 367 -2.92 -27.70 16.92
C SER A 367 -1.57 -28.42 16.79
N GLU A 368 -0.59 -27.82 16.10
CA GLU A 368 0.75 -28.38 15.87
C GLU A 368 0.76 -29.79 15.24
N THR A 369 -0.27 -30.16 14.47
CA THR A 369 -0.35 -31.48 13.84
C THR A 369 0.82 -31.75 12.89
N ALA A 370 1.22 -33.01 12.73
CA ALA A 370 2.35 -33.38 11.85
C ALA A 370 2.03 -33.27 10.35
N VAL A 371 0.77 -33.51 9.97
CA VAL A 371 0.30 -33.45 8.58
C VAL A 371 0.47 -32.03 8.05
N GLY A 372 1.16 -31.83 6.91
CA GLY A 372 1.38 -30.51 6.30
C GLY A 372 2.24 -29.54 7.12
N LYS A 373 2.94 -30.02 8.17
CA LYS A 373 3.71 -29.16 9.09
C LYS A 373 4.79 -28.36 8.36
N VAL A 374 5.48 -29.00 7.41
CA VAL A 374 6.55 -28.36 6.63
C VAL A 374 5.96 -27.28 5.72
N GLU A 375 4.86 -27.57 5.04
CA GLU A 375 4.19 -26.62 4.14
C GLU A 375 3.65 -25.39 4.89
N ARG A 376 3.11 -25.58 6.10
CA ARG A 376 2.71 -24.47 6.96
C ARG A 376 3.90 -23.64 7.44
N GLN A 377 5.03 -24.27 7.76
CA GLN A 377 6.28 -23.59 8.11
C GLN A 377 6.86 -22.81 6.94
N ILE A 378 6.76 -23.37 5.73
CA ILE A 378 7.11 -22.69 4.49
C ILE A 378 6.25 -21.44 4.32
N TYR A 379 4.93 -21.58 4.41
CA TYR A 379 3.99 -20.48 4.25
C TYR A 379 4.30 -19.35 5.23
N LEU A 380 4.50 -19.69 6.51
CA LEU A 380 4.91 -18.74 7.54
C LEU A 380 6.25 -18.08 7.21
N GLY A 381 7.26 -18.86 6.84
CA GLY A 381 8.59 -18.33 6.51
C GLY A 381 8.58 -17.38 5.31
N ILE A 382 7.77 -17.65 4.29
CA ILE A 382 7.61 -16.74 3.14
C ILE A 382 7.01 -15.41 3.61
N LEU A 383 5.90 -15.42 4.35
CA LEU A 383 5.27 -14.19 4.82
C LEU A 383 6.16 -13.41 5.81
N THR A 384 6.89 -14.11 6.69
CA THR A 384 7.75 -13.48 7.70
C THR A 384 9.03 -12.90 7.11
N PHE A 385 9.63 -13.52 6.09
CA PHE A 385 11.01 -13.20 5.70
C PHE A 385 11.21 -12.82 4.24
N ASN A 386 10.21 -12.97 3.35
CA ASN A 386 10.38 -12.57 1.97
C ASN A 386 10.52 -11.03 1.84
N PRO A 387 11.57 -10.52 1.17
CA PRO A 387 11.82 -9.07 1.05
C PRO A 387 10.71 -8.29 0.34
N CYS A 388 9.89 -8.95 -0.50
CA CYS A 388 8.72 -8.34 -1.13
C CYS A 388 7.77 -7.70 -0.09
N PHE A 389 7.79 -8.22 1.13
CA PHE A 389 6.93 -7.78 2.21
C PHE A 389 7.50 -6.67 3.09
N ASP A 390 8.75 -6.23 2.89
CA ASP A 390 9.44 -5.28 3.78
C ASP A 390 8.72 -3.93 3.90
N LYS A 391 8.11 -3.46 2.80
CA LYS A 391 7.33 -2.22 2.76
C LYS A 391 5.97 -2.30 3.46
N PHE A 392 5.51 -3.52 3.79
CA PHE A 392 4.22 -3.77 4.45
C PHE A 392 4.40 -4.11 5.94
N ARG A 393 5.65 -4.16 6.44
CA ARG A 393 5.94 -4.43 7.85
C ARG A 393 5.37 -3.33 8.73
N PHE A 394 4.69 -3.72 9.80
CA PHE A 394 3.91 -2.80 10.63
C PHE A 394 4.32 -2.84 12.10
N SER A 395 4.42 -1.66 12.72
CA SER A 395 4.52 -1.47 14.17
C SER A 395 3.54 -0.38 14.58
N GLY A 396 2.86 -0.57 15.70
CA GLY A 396 1.80 0.32 16.15
C GLY A 396 0.71 -0.43 16.91
N GLU A 397 -0.44 0.22 17.03
CA GLU A 397 -1.61 -0.35 17.70
C GLU A 397 -2.48 -1.13 16.72
N VAL A 398 -2.88 -2.33 17.13
CA VAL A 398 -3.79 -3.19 16.39
C VAL A 398 -4.94 -3.59 17.32
N TYR A 399 -6.17 -3.41 16.84
CA TYR A 399 -7.38 -3.71 17.59
C TYR A 399 -8.00 -5.01 17.09
N ARG A 400 -8.52 -5.83 18.02
CA ARG A 400 -9.21 -7.08 17.69
C ARG A 400 -10.35 -7.36 18.65
N GLY A 401 -11.46 -7.87 18.14
CA GLY A 401 -12.61 -8.30 18.94
C GLY A 401 -12.51 -9.78 19.31
N MET A 402 -12.81 -10.12 20.56
CA MET A 402 -12.83 -11.50 21.03
C MET A 402 -14.13 -11.81 21.77
N ARG A 403 -14.61 -13.04 21.61
CA ARG A 403 -15.74 -13.58 22.38
C ARG A 403 -15.21 -14.58 23.40
N LEU A 404 -15.23 -14.22 24.67
CA LEU A 404 -14.61 -14.98 25.76
C LEU A 404 -15.62 -15.38 26.84
N THR A 405 -15.43 -16.55 27.46
CA THR A 405 -16.09 -16.92 28.71
C THR A 405 -15.38 -16.28 29.91
N GLU A 406 -16.01 -16.32 31.08
CA GLU A 406 -15.35 -15.89 32.32
C GLU A 406 -14.11 -16.72 32.67
N ASP A 407 -14.11 -18.01 32.33
CA ASP A 407 -12.97 -18.89 32.57
C ASP A 407 -11.80 -18.58 31.64
N ASP A 408 -12.07 -18.26 30.37
CA ASP A 408 -11.05 -17.82 29.42
C ASP A 408 -10.34 -16.55 29.91
N LEU A 409 -11.10 -15.63 30.52
CA LEU A 409 -10.54 -14.38 31.04
C LEU A 409 -9.62 -14.56 32.23
N LYS A 410 -9.75 -15.64 33.01
CA LYS A 410 -8.80 -15.93 34.11
C LYS A 410 -7.39 -16.18 33.58
N GLU A 411 -7.25 -16.54 32.30
CA GLU A 411 -5.95 -16.71 31.66
C GLU A 411 -5.28 -15.36 31.37
N TYR A 412 -6.06 -14.30 31.22
CA TYR A 412 -5.57 -12.92 31.11
C TYR A 412 -5.36 -12.32 32.50
N GLY A 413 -4.12 -11.91 32.77
CA GLY A 413 -3.77 -11.26 34.02
C GLY A 413 -2.61 -10.31 33.78
N VAL A 414 -2.61 -9.17 34.46
CA VAL A 414 -1.53 -8.18 34.31
C VAL A 414 -0.19 -8.86 34.58
N ASN A 415 0.80 -8.57 33.72
CA ASN A 415 2.14 -9.18 33.66
C ASN A 415 2.21 -10.63 33.17
N LYS A 416 1.08 -11.27 32.84
CA LYS A 416 1.13 -12.59 32.18
C LYS A 416 1.62 -12.44 30.74
N LYS A 417 2.44 -13.41 30.32
CA LYS A 417 2.95 -13.51 28.97
C LYS A 417 2.18 -14.56 28.18
N VAL A 418 1.78 -14.20 26.97
CA VAL A 418 1.09 -15.06 26.02
C VAL A 418 1.84 -15.06 24.70
N MET A 419 1.89 -16.20 24.03
CA MET A 419 2.49 -16.34 22.70
C MET A 419 1.42 -16.79 21.71
N THR A 420 1.35 -16.12 20.56
CA THR A 420 0.47 -16.50 19.44
C THR A 420 0.84 -17.89 18.91
N LYS A 421 -0.14 -18.78 18.70
CA LYS A 421 0.06 -20.08 18.03
C LYS A 421 -0.28 -20.06 16.54
N SER A 422 -1.21 -19.19 16.17
CA SER A 422 -1.69 -18.98 14.81
C SER A 422 -1.44 -17.55 14.40
N PHE A 423 -1.81 -17.20 13.17
CA PHE A 423 -1.90 -15.79 12.83
C PHE A 423 -3.06 -15.14 13.59
N LEU A 424 -2.92 -13.86 13.91
CA LEU A 424 -4.01 -13.05 14.43
C LEU A 424 -4.31 -11.91 13.47
N SER A 425 -5.54 -11.87 12.99
CA SER A 425 -6.06 -10.75 12.22
C SER A 425 -6.60 -9.69 13.18
N GLY A 426 -6.08 -8.47 13.08
CA GLY A 426 -6.60 -7.28 13.74
C GLY A 426 -6.70 -6.13 12.75
N THR A 427 -7.16 -4.97 13.18
CA THR A 427 -7.30 -3.78 12.33
C THR A 427 -6.64 -2.58 12.99
N VAL A 428 -6.14 -1.64 12.19
CA VAL A 428 -5.69 -0.33 12.68
C VAL A 428 -6.86 0.62 12.96
N ASP A 429 -8.08 0.27 12.53
CA ASP A 429 -9.27 1.09 12.72
C ASP A 429 -10.10 0.61 13.91
N LYS A 430 -9.92 1.26 15.06
CA LYS A 430 -10.62 0.91 16.30
C LYS A 430 -12.15 0.86 16.11
N ASN A 431 -12.72 1.76 15.31
CA ASN A 431 -14.18 1.86 15.14
C ASN A 431 -14.77 0.61 14.50
N GLN A 432 -13.99 -0.10 13.68
CA GLN A 432 -14.43 -1.38 13.11
C GLN A 432 -14.66 -2.42 14.21
N THR A 433 -13.80 -2.49 15.23
CA THR A 433 -13.95 -3.47 16.30
C THR A 433 -15.22 -3.27 17.13
N ASP A 434 -15.62 -2.01 17.36
CA ASP A 434 -16.86 -1.67 18.07
C ASP A 434 -18.11 -2.01 17.24
N TYR A 435 -18.09 -1.70 15.93
CA TYR A 435 -19.18 -2.05 15.01
C TYR A 435 -19.43 -3.57 14.98
N PHE A 436 -18.36 -4.38 14.92
CA PHE A 436 -18.48 -5.83 14.88
C PHE A 436 -18.88 -6.43 16.22
N LEU A 437 -18.42 -5.88 17.35
CA LEU A 437 -18.81 -6.34 18.69
C LEU A 437 -20.23 -5.94 19.10
N GLY A 438 -20.74 -4.81 18.59
CA GLY A 438 -22.06 -4.27 18.93
C GLY A 438 -23.26 -5.12 18.51
N LYS A 439 -23.05 -6.18 17.71
CA LYS A 439 -24.13 -7.10 17.27
C LYS A 439 -24.38 -8.29 18.23
N PHE A 440 -23.68 -8.40 19.36
CA PHE A 440 -23.77 -9.58 20.24
C PHE A 440 -24.65 -9.37 21.47
N LYS A 441 -25.74 -10.14 21.58
CA LYS A 441 -26.64 -10.19 22.75
C LYS A 441 -26.67 -11.60 23.37
N ARG A 442 -26.37 -11.68 24.67
CA ARG A 442 -26.47 -12.88 25.54
C ARG A 442 -27.92 -13.19 25.93
N LYS A 443 -28.25 -14.46 26.28
CA LYS A 443 -29.33 -14.77 27.26
C LYS A 443 -29.09 -16.06 28.04
N ASN A 444 -29.15 -16.00 29.37
CA ASN A 444 -29.49 -17.13 30.26
C ASN A 444 -31.00 -16.98 30.61
N ILE A 445 -31.69 -17.62 31.56
CA ILE A 445 -31.43 -18.69 32.53
C ILE A 445 -31.83 -20.07 32.00
N HIS A 446 -32.48 -20.19 30.85
CA HIS A 446 -32.84 -21.48 30.22
C HIS A 446 -32.73 -21.48 28.68
N GLY A 447 -31.90 -20.61 28.09
CA GLY A 447 -31.72 -20.51 26.63
C GLY A 447 -30.40 -19.86 26.22
N SER A 448 -29.34 -20.26 26.93
CA SER A 448 -27.95 -19.77 26.96
C SER A 448 -27.33 -19.21 25.67
N GLU A 449 -26.88 -17.96 25.71
CA GLU A 449 -25.48 -17.63 25.40
C GLU A 449 -24.96 -16.58 26.39
N VAL A 450 -23.80 -16.82 26.99
CA VAL A 450 -23.16 -15.93 27.99
C VAL A 450 -21.66 -15.78 27.68
N LYS A 451 -21.30 -15.41 26.44
CA LYS A 451 -19.92 -14.94 26.10
C LYS A 451 -19.84 -13.43 26.21
N MET A 452 -18.72 -12.89 26.68
CA MET A 452 -18.47 -11.46 26.79
C MET A 452 -17.68 -10.98 25.58
N GLY A 453 -18.05 -9.82 25.04
CA GLY A 453 -17.24 -9.09 24.07
C GLY A 453 -16.03 -8.47 24.76
N VAL A 454 -14.85 -8.71 24.19
CA VAL A 454 -13.57 -8.19 24.69
C VAL A 454 -12.85 -7.52 23.54
N ILE A 455 -12.29 -6.33 23.78
CA ILE A 455 -11.44 -5.65 22.82
C ILE A 455 -10.00 -5.82 23.27
N CYS A 456 -9.19 -6.44 22.43
CA CYS A 456 -7.75 -6.55 22.64
C CYS A 456 -7.04 -5.47 21.82
N THR A 457 -6.18 -4.69 22.47
CA THR A 457 -5.25 -3.76 21.82
C THR A 457 -3.86 -4.34 21.90
N TYR A 458 -3.29 -4.69 20.76
CA TYR A 458 -1.93 -5.20 20.63
C TYR A 458 -1.01 -4.05 20.25
N ILE A 459 0.00 -3.78 21.08
CA ILE A 459 1.05 -2.81 20.83
C ILE A 459 2.25 -3.57 20.25
N ILE A 460 2.47 -3.40 18.96
CA ILE A 460 3.54 -4.06 18.19
C ILE A 460 4.74 -3.11 18.12
N LEU A 461 5.90 -3.59 18.57
CA LEU A 461 7.15 -2.84 18.63
C LEU A 461 8.12 -3.24 17.51
N ASP A 462 8.29 -4.54 17.28
CA ASP A 462 9.09 -5.09 16.19
C ASP A 462 8.21 -5.33 14.96
N LYS A 463 8.43 -4.51 13.93
CA LYS A 463 7.67 -4.60 12.69
C LYS A 463 7.81 -5.92 11.93
N GLN A 464 8.84 -6.73 12.22
CA GLN A 464 9.03 -8.03 11.57
C GLN A 464 7.99 -9.08 11.98
N CYS A 465 7.24 -8.85 13.06
CA CYS A 465 6.23 -9.78 13.53
C CYS A 465 4.83 -9.55 12.94
N SER A 466 4.64 -8.55 12.07
CA SER A 466 3.34 -8.26 11.51
C SER A 466 3.37 -7.65 10.11
N LEU A 467 2.20 -7.66 9.46
CA LEU A 467 1.99 -7.09 8.14
C LEU A 467 0.71 -6.27 8.06
N ASP A 468 0.83 -5.04 7.58
CA ASP A 468 -0.31 -4.23 7.12
C ASP A 468 -0.74 -4.69 5.73
N LEU A 469 -1.97 -5.19 5.64
CA LEU A 469 -2.53 -5.77 4.43
C LEU A 469 -3.49 -4.82 3.70
N THR A 470 -3.60 -3.56 4.13
CA THR A 470 -4.58 -2.57 3.60
C THR A 470 -4.57 -2.48 2.07
N HIS A 471 -3.40 -2.62 1.44
CA HIS A 471 -3.23 -2.49 -0.02
C HIS A 471 -2.94 -3.80 -0.76
N ILE A 472 -3.10 -4.95 -0.10
CA ILE A 472 -2.80 -6.28 -0.68
C ILE A 472 -3.83 -7.35 -0.35
N SER A 473 -4.64 -7.15 0.69
CA SER A 473 -5.78 -8.00 1.06
C SER A 473 -6.88 -7.93 0.00
N GLU A 474 -7.63 -9.02 -0.17
CA GLU A 474 -8.89 -8.99 -0.91
C GLU A 474 -9.99 -8.16 -0.21
N TYR A 475 -9.78 -7.73 1.04
CA TYR A 475 -10.72 -6.89 1.79
C TYR A 475 -10.00 -5.63 2.32
N PRO A 476 -9.61 -4.71 1.42
CA PRO A 476 -8.76 -3.56 1.76
C PRO A 476 -9.44 -2.58 2.72
N SER A 477 -10.78 -2.48 2.66
CA SER A 477 -11.58 -1.62 3.55
C SER A 477 -11.46 -2.00 5.03
N GLU A 478 -11.08 -3.24 5.33
CA GLU A 478 -10.92 -3.71 6.70
C GLU A 478 -9.63 -3.21 7.38
N LYS A 479 -8.68 -2.71 6.58
CA LYS A 479 -7.34 -2.27 7.06
C LYS A 479 -6.68 -3.34 7.95
N GLU A 480 -6.70 -4.57 7.45
CA GLU A 480 -6.23 -5.76 8.17
C GLU A 480 -4.73 -5.65 8.50
N VAL A 481 -4.37 -5.92 9.75
CA VAL A 481 -3.01 -6.21 10.18
C VAL A 481 -2.93 -7.65 10.62
N LEU A 482 -1.99 -8.38 10.03
CA LEU A 482 -1.73 -9.79 10.30
C LEU A 482 -0.54 -9.93 11.26
N ILE A 483 -0.79 -10.37 12.48
CA ILE A 483 0.25 -10.66 13.49
C ILE A 483 0.67 -12.12 13.35
N PHE A 484 1.98 -12.37 13.29
CA PHE A 484 2.54 -13.69 13.04
C PHE A 484 2.57 -14.59 14.29
N PRO A 485 2.48 -15.93 14.09
CA PRO A 485 2.79 -16.92 15.12
C PRO A 485 4.12 -16.66 15.83
N TYR A 486 4.23 -17.18 17.06
CA TYR A 486 5.39 -17.02 17.95
C TYR A 486 5.68 -15.59 18.44
N THR A 487 4.80 -14.63 18.15
CA THR A 487 4.88 -13.30 18.74
C THR A 487 4.44 -13.36 20.20
N VAL A 488 5.28 -12.81 21.08
CA VAL A 488 5.05 -12.82 22.53
C VAL A 488 4.54 -11.46 22.97
N PHE A 489 3.46 -11.46 23.73
CA PHE A 489 2.88 -10.28 24.34
C PHE A 489 2.80 -10.42 25.85
N THR A 490 2.97 -9.31 26.56
CA THR A 490 2.68 -9.18 27.99
C THR A 490 1.37 -8.42 28.13
N VAL A 491 0.43 -8.95 28.92
CA VAL A 491 -0.78 -8.22 29.30
C VAL A 491 -0.39 -7.08 30.23
N THR A 492 -0.49 -5.84 29.78
CA THR A 492 -0.08 -4.65 30.53
C THR A 492 -1.24 -4.00 31.26
N GLN A 493 -2.46 -4.11 30.72
CA GLN A 493 -3.63 -3.47 31.30
C GLN A 493 -4.91 -4.26 31.03
N ILE A 494 -5.82 -4.25 32.01
CA ILE A 494 -7.19 -4.76 31.86
C ILE A 494 -8.13 -3.70 32.43
N GLN A 495 -9.04 -3.17 31.61
CA GLN A 495 -10.06 -2.21 31.99
C GLN A 495 -11.45 -2.80 31.76
N SER A 496 -12.41 -2.44 32.59
CA SER A 496 -13.84 -2.74 32.35
C SER A 496 -14.55 -1.43 32.05
N ILE A 497 -15.15 -1.32 30.87
CA ILE A 497 -15.88 -0.13 30.43
C ILE A 497 -17.36 -0.48 30.45
N ALA A 498 -18.13 0.24 31.26
CA ALA A 498 -19.58 0.12 31.27
C ALA A 498 -20.15 0.68 29.97
N GLN A 499 -20.98 -0.10 29.28
CA GLN A 499 -21.75 0.36 28.13
C GLN A 499 -23.14 0.83 28.56
N ASN A 500 -23.73 1.70 27.75
CA ASN A 500 -25.04 2.33 28.01
C ASN A 500 -26.20 1.32 28.08
N ASP A 501 -26.02 0.08 27.61
CA ASP A 501 -27.00 -1.00 27.62
C ASP A 501 -26.92 -1.89 28.89
N GLY A 502 -26.04 -1.55 29.84
CA GLY A 502 -25.83 -2.30 31.08
C GLY A 502 -24.84 -3.46 30.97
N ASN A 503 -24.25 -3.72 29.80
CA ASN A 503 -23.14 -4.66 29.66
C ASN A 503 -21.80 -3.96 29.92
N ALA A 504 -20.82 -4.69 30.45
CA ALA A 504 -19.45 -4.21 30.56
C ALA A 504 -18.58 -4.89 29.49
N THR A 505 -17.93 -4.10 28.64
CA THR A 505 -16.93 -4.59 27.69
C THR A 505 -15.57 -4.51 28.36
N LYS A 506 -14.79 -5.61 28.30
CA LYS A 506 -13.41 -5.59 28.80
C LYS A 506 -12.46 -5.16 27.70
N HIS A 507 -11.56 -4.26 28.05
CA HIS A 507 -10.44 -3.86 27.21
C HIS A 507 -9.16 -4.43 27.78
N ILE A 508 -8.42 -5.17 26.97
CA ILE A 508 -7.13 -5.77 27.35
C ILE A 508 -6.05 -5.16 26.47
N THR A 509 -5.04 -4.56 27.09
CA THR A 509 -3.86 -4.07 26.39
C THR A 509 -2.73 -5.07 26.52
N LEU A 510 -2.15 -5.43 25.39
CA LEU A 510 -1.07 -6.40 25.26
C LEU A 510 0.11 -5.73 24.57
N THR A 511 1.26 -5.64 25.23
CA THR A 511 2.47 -5.03 24.67
C THR A 511 3.47 -6.11 24.29
N GLN A 512 4.02 -6.02 23.07
CA GLN A 512 5.03 -6.95 22.60
C GLN A 512 6.23 -6.97 23.56
N SER A 513 6.71 -8.17 23.88
CA SER A 513 7.72 -8.41 24.94
C SER A 513 9.15 -8.60 24.45
#